data_AF-A0A2R6JM05-F1
#
_entry.id   AF-A0A2R6JM05-F1
#
_cell.length_a   1.000
_cell.length_b   1.000
_cell.length_c   1.000
_cell.angle_alpha   90.00
_cell.angle_beta   90.00
_cell.angle_gamma   90.00
#
_symmetry.space_group_name_H-M   'P 1'
#
loop_
_entity.id
_entity.type
_entity.pdbx_description
1 polymer ?
#
loop_
_entity_poly.entity_id
_entity_poly.type
_entity_poly.pdbx_seq_one_letter_code
_entity_poly.pdbx_strand_id
1 'polypeptide(L)'
;AADRVGGAFEAAGLVTTVAEDMPRRLWEKLAVNAGINATTALARVDNGALLEGPADAVAAEAAREVARVARAEGIDLTPEAAAAAVERVAAATADNASSMRQDVAAGRPTEVEAIGGYVLERARERGIDVPVNRTLTRLLRACEAGYTSST
;
A
#
# COMPACT_ATOMS: atom_id res chain seq x y z
N ALA A 1 19.61 -1.98 20.21
CA ALA A 1 19.82 -3.26 19.46
C ALA A 1 19.88 -3.01 17.96
N ALA A 2 18.93 -2.22 17.43
CA ALA A 2 18.97 -1.71 16.05
C ALA A 2 20.28 -0.97 15.73
N ASP A 3 20.80 -0.14 16.63
CA ASP A 3 22.06 0.63 16.40
C ASP A 3 23.28 -0.25 16.17
N ARG A 4 23.35 -1.37 16.91
CA ARG A 4 24.45 -2.33 16.78
C ARG A 4 24.41 -3.05 15.42
N VAL A 5 23.22 -3.36 14.92
CA VAL A 5 23.05 -3.93 13.58
C VAL A 5 23.31 -2.86 12.51
N GLY A 6 22.87 -1.62 12.75
CA GLY A 6 23.15 -0.47 11.89
C GLY A 6 24.64 -0.27 11.68
N GLY A 7 25.40 -0.22 12.76
CA GLY A 7 26.86 -0.10 12.69
C GLY A 7 27.55 -1.28 12.00
N ALA A 8 26.99 -2.50 12.09
CA ALA A 8 27.51 -3.66 11.36
C ALA A 8 27.28 -3.55 9.84
N PHE A 9 26.14 -3.03 9.40
CA PHE A 9 25.86 -2.79 7.98
C PHE A 9 26.67 -1.63 7.41
N GLU A 10 26.85 -0.55 8.17
CA GLU A 10 27.73 0.56 7.77
C GLU A 10 29.19 0.10 7.65
N ALA A 11 29.67 -0.70 8.61
CA ALA A 11 31.00 -1.30 8.55
C ALA A 11 31.18 -2.24 7.33
N ALA A 12 30.09 -2.81 6.82
CA ALA A 12 30.07 -3.61 5.58
C ALA A 12 29.92 -2.75 4.31
N GLY A 13 29.88 -1.41 4.42
CA GLY A 13 29.76 -0.49 3.29
C GLY A 13 28.33 -0.31 2.77
N LEU A 14 27.31 -0.74 3.53
CA LEU A 14 25.91 -0.56 3.17
C LEU A 14 25.40 0.78 3.71
N VAL A 15 24.81 1.60 2.84
CA VAL A 15 24.09 2.81 3.24
C VAL A 15 22.94 2.41 4.15
N THR A 16 23.05 2.76 5.43
CA THR A 16 22.12 2.30 6.48
C THR A 16 21.55 3.50 7.22
N THR A 17 20.31 3.38 7.66
CA THR A 17 19.68 4.39 8.52
C THR A 17 18.88 3.67 9.57
N VAL A 18 19.22 3.91 10.84
CA VAL A 18 18.39 3.48 11.96
C VAL A 18 17.30 4.53 12.15
N ALA A 19 16.05 4.17 11.84
CA ALA A 19 14.92 5.06 12.02
C ALA A 19 14.26 4.80 13.37
N GLU A 20 14.09 5.86 14.16
CA GLU A 20 13.41 5.78 15.46
C GLU A 20 11.90 5.53 15.31
N ASP A 21 11.30 5.96 14.19
CA ASP A 21 9.87 5.81 13.91
C ASP A 21 9.59 4.82 12.76
N MET A 22 10.12 3.60 12.90
CA MET A 22 9.85 2.53 11.96
C MET A 22 8.36 2.19 11.84
N PRO A 23 7.57 2.15 12.94
CA PRO A 23 6.13 1.90 12.84
C PRO A 23 5.40 2.88 11.91
N ARG A 24 5.65 4.20 12.01
CA ARG A 24 5.05 5.18 11.09
C ARG A 24 5.45 4.93 9.65
N ARG A 25 6.73 4.64 9.39
CA ARG A 25 7.23 4.36 8.03
C ARG A 25 6.56 3.14 7.41
N LEU A 26 6.33 2.09 8.20
CA LEU A 26 5.63 0.89 7.74
C LEU A 26 4.16 1.20 7.41
N TRP A 27 3.47 1.98 8.25
CA TRP A 27 2.08 2.39 7.98
C TRP A 27 1.96 3.33 6.80
N GLU A 28 2.90 4.28 6.61
CA GLU A 28 2.92 5.14 5.44
C GLU A 28 3.13 4.33 4.16
N LYS A 29 4.07 3.36 4.17
CA LYS A 29 4.26 2.45 3.04
C LYS A 29 3.04 1.59 2.77
N LEU A 30 2.38 1.09 3.82
CA LEU A 30 1.14 0.33 3.69
C LEU A 30 0.04 1.18 3.04
N ALA A 31 -0.10 2.45 3.45
CA ALA A 31 -1.07 3.37 2.86
C ALA A 31 -0.78 3.64 1.38
N VAL A 32 0.49 3.84 1.03
CA VAL A 32 0.94 3.99 -0.36
C VAL A 32 0.59 2.75 -1.18
N ASN A 33 0.93 1.55 -0.69
CA ASN A 33 0.65 0.31 -1.40
C ASN A 33 -0.86 0.03 -1.51
N ALA A 34 -1.64 0.31 -0.47
CA ALA A 34 -3.10 0.18 -0.50
C ALA A 34 -3.74 1.11 -1.54
N GLY A 35 -3.25 2.36 -1.63
CA GLY A 35 -3.71 3.33 -2.62
C GLY A 35 -3.27 3.02 -4.05
N ILE A 36 -1.98 2.77 -4.27
CA ILE A 36 -1.38 2.61 -5.60
C ILE A 36 -1.58 1.19 -6.13
N ASN A 37 -1.11 0.16 -5.41
CA ASN A 37 -0.99 -1.18 -5.96
C ASN A 37 -2.35 -1.77 -6.30
N ALA A 38 -3.32 -1.65 -5.39
CA ALA A 38 -4.66 -2.19 -5.63
C ALA A 38 -5.39 -1.48 -6.76
N THR A 39 -5.32 -0.15 -6.79
CA THR A 39 -6.02 0.66 -7.78
C THR A 39 -5.44 0.48 -9.18
N THR A 40 -4.11 0.56 -9.32
CA THR A 40 -3.42 0.35 -10.61
C THR A 40 -3.61 -1.07 -11.14
N ALA A 41 -3.63 -2.08 -10.27
CA ALA A 41 -3.82 -3.47 -10.67
C ALA A 41 -5.23 -3.72 -11.24
N LEU A 42 -6.27 -3.21 -10.58
CA LEU A 42 -7.65 -3.33 -11.05
C LEU A 42 -7.92 -2.48 -12.30
N ALA A 43 -7.40 -1.25 -12.35
CA ALA A 43 -7.58 -0.34 -13.49
C ALA A 43 -6.65 -0.63 -14.67
N ARG A 44 -5.61 -1.47 -14.49
CA ARG A 44 -4.57 -1.82 -15.48
C ARG A 44 -3.75 -0.64 -16.00
N VAL A 45 -3.57 0.40 -15.20
CA VAL A 45 -2.82 1.62 -15.53
C VAL A 45 -1.48 1.70 -14.81
N ASP A 46 -0.54 2.49 -15.32
CA ASP A 46 0.71 2.84 -14.63
C ASP A 46 0.45 3.83 -13.48
N ASN A 47 1.41 3.98 -12.56
CA ASN A 47 1.23 4.74 -11.33
C ASN A 47 0.87 6.22 -11.60
N GLY A 48 1.40 6.81 -12.66
CA GLY A 48 1.14 8.21 -13.03
C GLY A 48 -0.33 8.51 -13.32
N ALA A 49 -1.12 7.52 -13.74
CA ALA A 49 -2.56 7.69 -13.98
C ALA A 49 -3.37 7.98 -12.69
N LEU A 50 -2.75 7.83 -11.52
CA LEU A 50 -3.35 8.18 -10.23
C LEU A 50 -3.11 9.63 -9.81
N LEU A 51 -2.31 10.39 -10.56
CA LEU A 51 -2.09 11.82 -10.28
C LEU A 51 -3.29 12.65 -10.70
N GLU A 52 -3.81 12.35 -11.89
CA GLU A 52 -4.93 13.06 -12.50
C GLU A 52 -5.71 12.02 -13.32
N GLY A 53 -6.84 11.55 -12.79
CA GLY A 53 -7.63 10.51 -13.48
C GLY A 53 -8.77 9.97 -12.62
N PRO A 54 -9.69 9.17 -13.18
CA PRO A 54 -10.90 8.73 -12.48
C PRO A 54 -10.68 7.92 -11.20
N ALA A 55 -9.44 7.46 -10.97
CA ALA A 55 -9.05 6.60 -9.88
C ALA A 55 -8.25 7.32 -8.78
N ASP A 56 -7.94 8.62 -8.95
CA ASP A 56 -7.16 9.44 -8.03
C ASP A 56 -7.79 9.49 -6.62
N ALA A 57 -9.09 9.76 -6.55
CA ALA A 57 -9.87 9.87 -5.34
C ALA A 57 -9.99 8.52 -4.62
N VAL A 58 -10.05 7.43 -5.39
CA VAL A 58 -10.07 6.06 -4.85
C VAL A 58 -8.73 5.73 -4.20
N ALA A 59 -7.61 6.02 -4.88
CA ALA A 59 -6.28 5.78 -4.36
C ALA A 59 -6.01 6.63 -3.10
N ALA A 60 -6.38 7.91 -3.13
CA ALA A 60 -6.27 8.81 -1.99
C ALA A 60 -7.13 8.34 -0.81
N GLU A 61 -8.39 7.96 -1.04
CA GLU A 61 -9.28 7.52 0.04
C GLU A 61 -8.84 6.18 0.65
N ALA A 62 -8.35 5.25 -0.17
CA ALA A 62 -7.75 4.01 0.33
C ALA A 62 -6.59 4.31 1.29
N ALA A 63 -5.72 5.28 0.98
CA ALA A 63 -4.64 5.69 1.88
C ALA A 63 -5.16 6.39 3.15
N ARG A 64 -6.18 7.25 3.05
CA ARG A 64 -6.82 7.90 4.20
C ARG A 64 -7.41 6.89 5.18
N GLU A 65 -8.08 5.86 4.66
CA GLU A 65 -8.59 4.74 5.45
C GLU A 65 -7.48 4.03 6.23
N VAL A 66 -6.37 3.70 5.58
CA VAL A 66 -5.20 3.09 6.25
C VAL A 66 -4.67 3.99 7.35
N ALA A 67 -4.57 5.29 7.11
CA ALA A 67 -4.14 6.26 8.13
C ALA A 67 -5.09 6.33 9.33
N ARG A 68 -6.41 6.24 9.12
CA ARG A 68 -7.39 6.17 10.22
C ARG A 68 -7.15 4.95 11.09
N VAL A 69 -6.84 3.80 10.49
CA VAL A 69 -6.49 2.57 11.22
C VAL A 69 -5.16 2.75 11.97
N ALA A 70 -4.12 3.29 11.32
CA ALA A 70 -2.82 3.56 11.93
C ALA A 70 -2.93 4.43 13.19
N ARG A 71 -3.76 5.49 13.14
CA ARG A 71 -3.99 6.37 14.29
C ARG A 71 -4.61 5.66 15.48
N ALA A 72 -5.51 4.70 15.24
CA ALA A 72 -6.08 3.88 16.32
C ALA A 72 -5.09 2.85 16.90
N GLU A 73 -4.00 2.57 16.19
CA GLU A 73 -2.84 1.82 16.69
C GLU A 73 -1.81 2.71 17.42
N GLY A 74 -2.12 4.01 17.61
CA GLY A 74 -1.22 4.96 18.26
C GLY A 74 -0.11 5.51 17.36
N ILE A 75 -0.22 5.31 16.04
CA ILE A 75 0.75 5.81 15.07
C ILE A 75 0.33 7.19 14.56
N ASP A 76 1.24 8.16 14.64
CA ASP A 76 0.99 9.49 14.11
C ASP A 76 1.10 9.50 12.57
N LEU A 77 0.00 9.16 11.89
CA LEU A 77 -0.13 9.28 10.45
C LEU A 77 -1.49 9.92 10.14
N THR A 78 -1.50 11.17 9.72
CA THR A 78 -2.75 11.86 9.33
C THR A 78 -3.25 11.34 7.97
N PRO A 79 -4.57 11.30 7.73
CA PRO A 79 -5.14 10.97 6.42
C PRO A 79 -4.52 11.79 5.26
N GLU A 80 -4.30 13.07 5.46
CA GLU A 80 -3.75 13.98 4.46
C GLU A 80 -2.29 13.66 4.15
N ALA A 81 -1.47 13.37 5.17
CA ALA A 81 -0.09 12.92 4.96
C ALA A 81 -0.03 11.60 4.18
N ALA A 82 -0.94 10.66 4.43
CA ALA A 82 -1.01 9.40 3.70
C ALA A 82 -1.44 9.60 2.23
N ALA A 83 -2.46 10.43 1.98
CA ALA A 83 -2.86 10.79 0.62
C ALA A 83 -1.73 11.52 -0.14
N ALA A 84 -1.04 12.46 0.52
CA ALA A 84 0.11 13.13 -0.07
C ALA A 84 1.29 12.16 -0.32
N ALA A 85 1.45 11.11 0.49
CA ALA A 85 2.45 10.08 0.23
C ALA A 85 2.13 9.27 -1.04
N VAL A 86 0.85 8.93 -1.27
CA VAL A 86 0.40 8.32 -2.53
C VAL A 86 0.75 9.22 -3.71
N GLU A 87 0.38 10.50 -3.67
CA GLU A 87 0.67 11.45 -4.75
C GLU A 87 2.17 11.56 -5.04
N ARG A 88 3.00 11.74 -3.99
CA ARG A 88 4.46 11.81 -4.12
C ARG A 88 5.04 10.55 -4.77
N VAL A 89 4.62 9.36 -4.34
CA VAL A 89 5.13 8.10 -4.88
C VAL A 89 4.63 7.86 -6.30
N ALA A 90 3.36 8.15 -6.58
CA ALA A 90 2.80 8.07 -7.92
C ALA A 90 3.56 8.98 -8.90
N ALA A 91 3.89 10.21 -8.49
CA ALA A 91 4.68 11.14 -9.31
C ALA A 91 6.12 10.66 -9.52
N ALA A 92 6.79 10.24 -8.44
CA ALA A 92 8.17 9.75 -8.51
C ALA A 92 8.33 8.45 -9.32
N THR A 93 7.23 7.72 -9.54
CA THR A 93 7.22 6.43 -10.23
C THR A 93 6.20 6.40 -11.37
N ALA A 94 5.91 7.55 -11.98
CA ALA A 94 4.79 7.73 -12.90
C ALA A 94 4.78 6.71 -14.06
N ASP A 95 5.94 6.45 -14.64
CA ASP A 95 6.13 5.52 -15.76
C ASP A 95 6.19 4.05 -15.33
N ASN A 96 6.13 3.76 -14.03
CA ASN A 96 6.25 2.40 -13.52
C ASN A 96 4.88 1.73 -13.36
N ALA A 97 4.86 0.44 -13.70
CA ALA A 97 3.81 -0.47 -13.28
C ALA A 97 4.01 -0.88 -11.82
N SER A 98 2.97 -0.80 -10.98
CA SER A 98 3.04 -1.40 -9.64
C SER A 98 3.31 -2.92 -9.70
N SER A 99 3.93 -3.46 -8.66
CA SER A 99 4.19 -4.91 -8.51
C SER A 99 2.89 -5.71 -8.68
N MET A 100 1.84 -5.31 -7.96
CA MET A 100 0.54 -5.96 -8.01
C MET A 100 -0.08 -5.92 -9.40
N ARG A 101 0.05 -4.83 -10.17
CA ARG A 101 -0.40 -4.79 -11.57
C ARG A 101 0.34 -5.81 -12.44
N GLN A 102 1.65 -5.94 -12.24
CA GLN A 102 2.47 -6.91 -12.98
C GLN A 102 2.07 -8.35 -12.65
N ASP A 103 1.78 -8.64 -11.37
CA ASP A 103 1.31 -9.96 -10.94
C ASP A 103 -0.07 -10.28 -11.51
N VAL A 104 -1.01 -9.31 -11.47
CA VAL A 104 -2.33 -9.46 -12.10
C VAL A 104 -2.21 -9.70 -13.61
N ALA A 105 -1.34 -8.96 -14.30
CA ALA A 105 -1.12 -9.14 -15.73
C ALA A 105 -0.51 -10.51 -16.08
N ALA A 106 0.29 -11.08 -15.17
CA ALA A 106 0.91 -12.38 -15.32
C ALA A 106 0.08 -13.55 -14.75
N GLY A 107 -1.11 -13.29 -14.18
CA GLY A 107 -1.93 -14.31 -13.53
C GLY A 107 -1.26 -14.95 -12.31
N ARG A 108 -0.41 -14.20 -11.59
CA ARG A 108 0.29 -14.67 -10.39
C ARG A 108 -0.44 -14.22 -9.13
N PRO A 109 -0.31 -14.95 -8.01
CA PRO A 109 -0.73 -14.46 -6.70
C PRO A 109 -0.12 -13.10 -6.39
N THR A 110 -0.93 -12.20 -5.83
CA THR A 110 -0.51 -10.86 -5.44
C THR A 110 -0.29 -10.76 -3.94
N GLU A 111 0.20 -9.59 -3.50
CA GLU A 111 0.33 -9.21 -2.09
C GLU A 111 -1.00 -8.70 -1.46
N VAL A 112 -2.16 -9.01 -2.05
CA VAL A 112 -3.49 -8.52 -1.60
C VAL A 112 -3.77 -8.80 -0.12
N GLU A 113 -3.38 -9.98 0.39
CA GLU A 113 -3.59 -10.32 1.81
C GLU A 113 -2.67 -9.54 2.74
N ALA A 114 -1.41 -9.35 2.34
CA ALA A 114 -0.42 -8.62 3.13
C ALA A 114 -0.73 -7.11 3.23
N ILE A 115 -1.42 -6.56 2.23
CA ILE A 115 -1.82 -5.15 2.21
C ILE A 115 -3.27 -5.00 2.65
N GLY A 116 -4.20 -5.36 1.77
CA GLY A 116 -5.64 -5.16 1.99
C GLY A 116 -6.19 -6.04 3.10
N GLY A 117 -5.81 -7.33 3.11
CA GLY A 117 -6.18 -8.27 4.17
C GLY A 117 -5.77 -7.77 5.56
N TYR A 118 -4.52 -7.34 5.70
CA TYR A 118 -4.00 -6.76 6.94
C TYR A 118 -4.78 -5.51 7.39
N VAL A 119 -5.05 -4.57 6.48
CA VAL A 119 -5.84 -3.36 6.79
C VAL A 119 -7.24 -3.73 7.28
N LEU A 120 -7.92 -4.66 6.62
CA LEU A 120 -9.26 -5.12 7.03
C LEU A 120 -9.27 -5.77 8.41
N GLU A 121 -8.23 -6.55 8.71
CA GLU A 121 -8.09 -7.22 9.99
C GLU A 121 -7.91 -6.21 11.14
N ARG A 122 -6.98 -5.26 10.97
CA ARG A 122 -6.73 -4.20 11.96
C ARG A 122 -7.94 -3.26 12.11
N ALA A 123 -8.58 -2.88 11.01
CA ALA A 123 -9.77 -2.05 11.04
C ALA A 123 -10.91 -2.72 11.84
N ARG A 124 -11.11 -4.04 11.66
CA ARG A 124 -12.10 -4.81 12.41
C ARG A 124 -11.80 -4.82 13.91
N GLU A 125 -10.54 -5.00 14.31
CA GLU A 125 -10.13 -5.00 15.73
C GLU A 125 -10.34 -3.65 16.41
N ARG A 126 -10.25 -2.56 15.64
CA ARG A 126 -10.44 -1.18 16.13
C ARG A 126 -11.84 -0.62 15.91
N GLY A 127 -12.74 -1.38 15.28
CA GLY A 127 -14.10 -0.91 14.97
C GLY A 127 -14.13 0.25 13.95
N ILE A 128 -13.16 0.31 13.05
CA ILE A 128 -13.04 1.36 12.03
C ILE A 128 -13.59 0.85 10.70
N ASP A 129 -14.39 1.66 10.02
CA ASP A 129 -14.83 1.31 8.68
C ASP A 129 -13.83 1.76 7.61
N VAL A 130 -13.57 0.85 6.67
CA VAL A 130 -12.61 1.00 5.56
C VAL A 130 -13.24 0.50 4.25
N PRO A 131 -14.36 1.09 3.81
CA PRO A 131 -15.14 0.58 2.69
C PRO A 131 -14.39 0.52 1.35
N VAL A 132 -13.48 1.47 1.08
CA VAL A 132 -12.69 1.49 -0.15
C VAL A 132 -11.70 0.32 -0.15
N ASN A 133 -10.89 0.18 0.90
CA ASN A 133 -9.97 -0.96 1.04
C ASN A 133 -10.73 -2.30 1.00
N ARG A 134 -11.90 -2.38 1.64
CA ARG A 134 -12.75 -3.58 1.63
C ARG A 134 -13.18 -3.95 0.22
N THR A 135 -13.57 -2.97 -0.58
CA THR A 135 -13.99 -3.16 -1.97
C THR A 135 -12.82 -3.59 -2.82
N LEU A 136 -11.70 -2.84 -2.78
CA LEU A 136 -10.50 -3.15 -3.56
C LEU A 136 -9.95 -4.55 -3.25
N THR A 137 -9.84 -4.89 -1.96
CA THR A 137 -9.35 -6.21 -1.51
C THR A 137 -10.23 -7.35 -2.02
N ARG A 138 -11.57 -7.19 -1.96
CA ARG A 138 -12.51 -8.23 -2.43
C ARG A 138 -12.45 -8.40 -3.94
N LEU A 139 -12.33 -7.30 -4.70
CA LEU A 139 -12.21 -7.36 -6.15
C LEU A 139 -10.89 -8.01 -6.59
N LEU A 140 -9.79 -7.73 -5.90
CA LEU A 140 -8.50 -8.39 -6.16
C LEU A 140 -8.55 -9.90 -5.87
N ARG A 141 -9.12 -10.32 -4.73
CA ARG A 141 -9.34 -11.74 -4.44
C ARG A 141 -10.15 -12.45 -5.52
N ALA A 142 -11.19 -11.78 -6.02
CA ALA A 142 -12.00 -12.30 -7.13
C ALA A 142 -11.21 -12.37 -8.45
N CYS A 143 -10.36 -11.36 -8.71
CA CYS A 143 -9.45 -11.36 -9.85
C CYS A 143 -8.50 -12.57 -9.81
N GLU A 144 -7.88 -12.85 -8.66
CA GLU A 144 -7.00 -14.00 -8.46
C GLU A 144 -7.71 -15.34 -8.62
N ALA A 145 -8.90 -15.50 -8.06
CA ALA A 145 -9.72 -16.70 -8.23
C ALA A 145 -10.08 -16.97 -9.71
N GLY A 146 -10.11 -15.90 -10.52
CA GLY A 146 -10.31 -15.99 -11.96
C GLY A 146 -9.13 -16.61 -12.73
N TYR A 147 -7.91 -16.60 -12.18
CA TYR A 147 -6.73 -17.13 -12.88
C TYR A 147 -6.81 -18.63 -13.11
N THR A 148 -7.36 -19.37 -12.14
CA THR A 148 -7.54 -20.82 -12.22
C THR A 148 -8.66 -21.27 -13.15
N SER A 149 -9.50 -20.34 -13.65
CA SER A 149 -10.65 -20.66 -14.51
C SER A 149 -10.34 -20.55 -16.02
N SER A 150 -9.10 -20.21 -16.39
CA SER A 150 -8.68 -20.02 -17.80
C SER A 150 -7.84 -21.18 -18.36
N THR A 151 -8.05 -22.40 -17.89
CA THR A 151 -7.48 -23.63 -18.48
C THR A 151 -8.56 -24.40 -19.21
#